data_AF-A0A5R9IKX0-F1
#
_entry.id   AF-A0A5R9IKX0-F1
#
_cell.length_a   1.000
_cell.length_b   1.000
_cell.length_c   1.000
_cell.angle_alpha   90.00
_cell.angle_beta   90.00
_cell.angle_gamma   90.00
#
_symmetry.space_group_name_H-M   'P 1'
#
loop_
_entity.id
_entity.type
_entity.pdbx_description
1 polymer ?
#
loop_
_entity_poly.entity_id
_entity_poly.type
_entity_poly.pdbx_seq_one_letter_code
_entity_poly.pdbx_strand_id
1 'polypeptide(L)'
;MLGSLFSSAAWADMQLNMTKGVTDISQEVFGLHMLVMWICTVIGIVVFGAMFWSMIFHRKSKGVKPATFHESTKVEILWTAIPILILIGMAWPATKTLIAMENNDNSDITIQVTGSQWKWHYKYFDSDIEFYSVLTTPRDQFDNRDGSYVTKGENYLLEVDKHLVIPVNKKVRFLITSDDVIHSWWVPDFAVKQDANPGFINEAWTKVNEPGIYRGQCAELCGKDHGYMPVVVEVKSEQDYALWIDEQKMALEQAKLAEQESVGATMSMEELMTLGSETYTAYCAACHQPNGMGLPPAFPALKGSPMVTQDKAAHIDIVLNGKAGTSMAGFGKQLNLKQLAAVITYERNAWGNDTGEMVQPADVNALSPAPQSAAVNAKDASDAAATEQATNDKIETVALVQEKSESAASVSEPATMEQLMSEGEQVYIAKCAACHQANGAGLPPAFPALKGSAMVTEDIPAHIEMVKNGKPGTAMLGFKDQLNAREMAAVITYERNAWGNDTGELVQASDIDAKKE
;
A
#
# COMPACT_ATOMS: atom_id res chain seq x y z
N MET A 1 -7.03 34.38 44.56
CA MET A 1 -5.86 34.23 43.67
C MET A 1 -5.97 32.91 42.90
N LEU A 2 -6.88 32.82 41.93
CA LEU A 2 -7.08 31.61 41.11
C LEU A 2 -7.53 31.96 39.68
N GLY A 3 -7.22 33.18 39.23
CA GLY A 3 -7.69 33.75 37.96
C GLY A 3 -6.57 34.18 37.01
N SER A 4 -5.38 33.59 37.09
CA SER A 4 -4.21 34.06 36.34
C SER A 4 -3.30 32.93 35.84
N LEU A 5 -3.86 31.83 35.33
CA LEU A 5 -3.10 30.74 34.70
C LEU A 5 -3.52 30.40 33.27
N PHE A 6 -4.27 31.27 32.59
CA PHE A 6 -4.43 31.16 31.14
C PHE A 6 -3.51 32.18 30.46
N SER A 7 -2.21 31.83 30.41
CA SER A 7 -1.24 32.48 29.54
C SER A 7 -1.77 32.44 28.11
N SER A 8 -2.23 33.59 27.62
CA SER A 8 -2.90 33.78 26.32
C SER A 8 -1.92 33.76 25.13
N ALA A 9 -0.72 33.20 25.32
CA ALA A 9 0.41 33.35 24.40
C ALA A 9 1.08 32.01 24.02
N ALA A 10 0.42 30.88 24.24
CA ALA A 10 0.88 29.56 23.81
C ALA A 10 -0.25 28.78 23.12
N TRP A 11 -0.85 29.39 22.09
CA TRP A 11 -1.60 28.66 21.05
C TRP A 11 -0.70 28.47 19.82
N ALA A 12 0.59 28.18 20.05
CA ALA A 12 1.45 27.61 19.03
C ALA A 12 0.84 26.27 18.61
N ASP A 13 0.87 25.96 17.31
CA ASP A 13 0.26 24.79 16.67
C ASP A 13 0.23 23.56 17.58
N MET A 14 -0.93 23.34 18.20
CA MET A 14 -1.14 22.15 18.99
C MET A 14 -1.17 20.99 18.00
N GLN A 15 -0.17 20.12 18.03
CA GLN A 15 -0.04 18.95 17.14
C GLN A 15 -1.28 18.03 17.12
N LEU A 16 -2.17 18.17 18.11
CA LEU A 16 -3.42 17.41 18.22
C LEU A 16 -4.61 18.05 17.48
N ASN A 17 -4.45 19.29 16.99
CA ASN A 17 -5.48 19.97 16.21
C ASN A 17 -5.33 19.65 14.72
N MET A 18 -6.36 19.93 13.95
CA MET A 18 -6.29 19.82 12.49
C MET A 18 -5.22 20.79 11.95
N THR A 19 -4.45 20.34 10.94
CA THR A 19 -3.45 21.18 10.27
C THR A 19 -4.09 22.46 9.76
N LYS A 20 -3.46 23.60 10.08
CA LYS A 20 -3.80 24.88 9.47
C LYS A 20 -3.04 24.99 8.14
N GLY A 21 -3.74 24.74 7.03
CA GLY A 21 -3.12 24.67 5.71
C GLY A 21 -2.67 26.02 5.14
N VAL A 22 -2.20 26.03 3.89
CA VAL A 22 -1.56 27.18 3.21
C VAL A 22 -2.36 27.73 2.02
N THR A 23 -3.57 27.22 1.80
CA THR A 23 -4.49 27.65 0.74
C THR A 23 -5.70 28.36 1.35
N ASP A 24 -6.36 29.23 0.58
CA ASP A 24 -7.57 29.93 1.05
C ASP A 24 -8.65 28.93 1.50
N ILE A 25 -8.85 27.86 0.72
CA ILE A 25 -9.76 26.75 1.05
C ILE A 25 -9.37 26.07 2.36
N SER A 26 -8.08 25.75 2.55
CA SER A 26 -7.64 25.09 3.79
C SER A 26 -7.86 25.95 5.04
N GLN A 27 -7.77 27.27 4.90
CA GLN A 27 -8.07 28.21 5.99
C GLN A 27 -9.57 28.25 6.29
N GLU A 28 -10.44 28.20 5.28
CA GLU A 28 -11.90 28.09 5.47
C GLU A 28 -12.27 26.77 6.15
N VAL A 29 -11.70 25.65 5.71
CA VAL A 29 -11.89 24.33 6.31
C VAL A 29 -11.42 24.31 7.76
N PHE A 30 -10.27 24.91 8.07
CA PHE A 30 -9.79 25.09 9.44
C PHE A 30 -10.75 25.94 10.29
N GLY A 31 -11.24 27.06 9.75
CA GLY A 31 -12.22 27.91 10.42
C GLY A 31 -13.52 27.15 10.75
N LEU A 32 -14.03 26.36 9.80
CA LEU A 32 -15.20 25.49 10.00
C LEU A 32 -14.94 24.45 11.08
N HIS A 33 -13.80 23.76 11.03
CA HIS A 33 -13.41 22.80 12.04
C HIS A 33 -13.44 23.42 13.45
N MET A 34 -12.83 24.60 13.60
CA MET A 34 -12.79 25.30 14.89
C MET A 34 -14.19 25.75 15.34
N LEU A 35 -15.05 26.23 14.43
CA LEU A 35 -16.44 26.58 14.73
C LEU A 35 -17.19 25.37 15.29
N VAL A 36 -17.12 24.23 14.61
CA VAL A 36 -17.79 22.98 15.04
C VAL A 36 -17.21 22.48 16.36
N MET A 37 -15.89 22.54 16.54
CA MET A 37 -15.22 22.16 17.79
C MET A 37 -15.73 22.96 18.98
N TRP A 38 -15.90 24.28 18.82
CA TRP A 38 -16.47 25.14 19.87
C TRP A 38 -17.94 24.82 20.17
N ILE A 39 -18.76 24.57 19.15
CA ILE A 39 -20.16 24.15 19.33
C ILE A 39 -20.22 22.84 20.13
N CYS A 40 -19.45 21.83 19.73
CA CYS A 40 -19.37 20.54 20.43
C CYS A 40 -18.88 20.70 21.88
N THR A 41 -17.90 21.57 22.11
CA THR A 41 -17.37 21.85 23.45
C THR A 41 -18.44 22.46 24.36
N VAL A 42 -19.20 23.45 23.87
CA VAL A 42 -20.29 24.08 24.64
C VAL A 42 -21.40 23.08 24.93
N ILE A 43 -21.82 22.28 23.95
CA ILE A 43 -22.80 21.20 24.14
C ILE A 43 -22.30 20.21 25.19
N GLY A 44 -21.04 19.79 25.09
CA GLY A 44 -20.38 18.91 26.05
C GLY A 44 -20.44 19.47 27.47
N ILE A 45 -20.07 20.74 27.67
CA ILE A 45 -20.15 21.40 28.98
C ILE A 45 -21.58 21.40 29.53
N VAL A 46 -22.59 21.66 28.69
CA VAL A 46 -23.99 21.66 29.12
C VAL A 46 -24.45 20.26 29.52
N VAL A 47 -24.18 19.25 28.69
CA VAL A 47 -24.60 17.85 28.92
C VAL A 47 -23.88 17.26 30.12
N PHE A 48 -22.55 17.33 30.15
CA PHE A 48 -21.76 16.84 31.28
C PHE A 48 -22.07 17.61 32.57
N GLY A 49 -22.28 18.93 32.47
CA GLY A 49 -22.71 19.76 33.60
C GLY A 49 -24.04 19.29 34.20
N ALA A 50 -25.06 19.07 33.36
CA ALA A 50 -26.35 18.54 33.80
C ALA A 50 -26.23 17.12 34.39
N MET A 51 -25.41 16.26 33.77
CA MET A 51 -25.15 14.90 34.26
C MET A 51 -24.47 14.92 35.64
N PHE A 52 -23.38 15.66 35.80
CA PHE A 52 -22.67 15.79 37.07
C PHE A 52 -23.57 16.42 38.14
N TRP A 53 -24.36 17.44 37.78
CA TRP A 53 -25.36 18.00 38.66
C TRP A 53 -26.35 16.94 39.14
N SER A 54 -26.91 16.15 38.23
CA SER A 54 -27.83 15.06 38.56
C SER A 54 -27.18 14.04 39.50
N MET A 55 -25.97 13.56 39.18
CA MET A 55 -25.23 12.59 40.00
C MET A 55 -24.91 13.10 41.41
N ILE A 56 -24.56 14.39 41.55
CA ILE A 56 -24.17 14.98 42.84
C ILE A 56 -25.40 15.28 43.70
N PHE A 57 -26.46 15.81 43.11
CA PHE A 57 -27.60 16.35 43.86
C PHE A 57 -28.77 15.38 43.97
N HIS A 58 -28.99 14.49 43.00
CA HIS A 58 -30.15 13.58 42.97
C HIS A 58 -29.80 12.13 43.36
N ARG A 59 -28.59 11.87 43.85
CA ARG A 59 -28.22 10.53 44.34
C ARG A 59 -29.02 10.11 45.57
N LYS A 60 -29.36 8.82 45.65
CA LYS A 60 -30.13 8.20 46.75
C LYS A 60 -29.55 8.48 48.14
N SER A 61 -28.22 8.54 48.28
CA SER A 61 -27.55 8.79 49.57
C SER A 61 -27.83 10.19 50.15
N LYS A 62 -28.34 11.14 49.35
CA LYS A 62 -28.80 12.45 49.84
C LYS A 62 -30.26 12.47 50.29
N GLY A 63 -30.96 11.32 50.28
CA GLY A 63 -32.35 11.23 50.72
C GLY A 63 -33.37 11.85 49.75
N VAL A 64 -32.99 12.08 48.49
CA VAL A 64 -33.87 12.66 47.47
C VAL A 64 -34.99 11.69 47.12
N LYS A 65 -36.24 12.17 47.18
CA LYS A 65 -37.42 11.44 46.69
C LYS A 65 -37.59 11.74 45.20
N PRO A 66 -37.71 10.73 44.33
CA PRO A 66 -37.92 10.94 42.90
C PRO A 66 -39.18 11.76 42.63
N ALA A 67 -39.11 12.66 41.65
CA ALA A 67 -40.28 13.36 41.15
C ALA A 67 -41.18 12.39 40.34
N THR A 68 -42.46 12.72 40.20
CA THR A 68 -43.48 11.86 39.56
C THR A 68 -43.98 12.40 38.22
N PHE A 69 -43.29 13.36 37.62
CA PHE A 69 -43.63 13.83 36.27
C PHE A 69 -43.11 12.84 35.22
N HIS A 70 -43.80 12.76 34.08
CA HIS A 70 -43.42 11.86 32.99
C HIS A 70 -42.86 12.59 31.76
N GLU A 71 -43.38 13.79 31.45
CA GLU A 71 -43.00 14.53 30.25
C GLU A 71 -43.13 16.03 30.45
N SER A 72 -42.55 16.79 29.52
CA SER A 72 -42.72 18.23 29.41
C SER A 72 -42.63 18.63 27.95
N THR A 73 -43.79 18.78 27.31
CA THR A 73 -43.87 19.18 25.88
C THR A 73 -43.09 20.47 25.59
N LYS A 74 -43.03 21.40 26.56
CA LYS A 74 -42.25 22.65 26.41
C LYS A 74 -40.74 22.38 26.32
N VAL A 75 -40.22 21.51 27.19
CA VAL A 75 -38.80 21.11 27.17
C VAL A 75 -38.51 20.31 25.91
N GLU A 76 -39.45 19.45 25.50
CA GLU A 76 -39.33 18.66 24.28
C GLU A 76 -39.25 19.49 23.01
N ILE A 77 -40.09 20.52 22.90
CA ILE A 77 -40.00 21.47 21.78
C ILE A 77 -38.66 22.20 21.82
N LEU A 78 -38.20 22.65 22.99
CA LEU A 78 -36.97 23.42 23.12
C LEU A 78 -35.73 22.61 22.73
N TRP A 79 -35.58 21.39 23.26
CA TRP A 79 -34.43 20.53 22.95
C TRP A 79 -34.45 19.95 21.54
N THR A 80 -35.56 20.09 20.81
CA THR A 80 -35.68 19.68 19.41
C THR A 80 -35.35 20.85 18.49
N ALA A 81 -35.90 22.03 18.80
CA ALA A 81 -35.68 23.25 18.04
C ALA A 81 -34.22 23.72 18.10
N ILE A 82 -33.57 23.66 19.28
CA ILE A 82 -32.19 24.14 19.45
C ILE A 82 -31.21 23.37 18.54
N PRO A 83 -31.15 22.02 18.55
CA PRO A 83 -30.28 21.27 17.63
C PRO A 83 -30.56 21.57 16.16
N ILE A 84 -31.83 21.72 15.76
CA ILE A 84 -32.18 22.07 14.37
C ILE A 84 -31.57 23.42 13.98
N LEU A 85 -31.70 24.44 14.85
CA LEU A 85 -31.12 25.76 14.59
C LEU A 85 -29.59 25.73 14.53
N ILE A 86 -28.95 24.95 15.40
CA ILE A 86 -27.50 24.74 15.39
C ILE A 86 -27.06 24.10 14.05
N LEU A 87 -27.74 23.04 13.61
CA LEU A 87 -27.43 22.37 12.35
C LEU A 87 -27.59 23.29 11.13
N ILE A 88 -28.65 24.09 11.08
CA ILE A 88 -28.84 25.08 10.00
C ILE A 88 -27.71 26.11 10.01
N GLY A 89 -27.33 26.61 11.18
CA GLY A 89 -26.22 27.56 11.33
C GLY A 89 -24.87 26.99 10.89
N MET A 90 -24.63 25.70 11.13
CA MET A 90 -23.41 25.00 10.70
C MET A 90 -23.41 24.68 9.20
N ALA A 91 -24.56 24.29 8.65
CA ALA A 91 -24.68 23.87 7.25
C ALA A 91 -24.38 25.01 6.26
N TRP A 92 -24.82 26.24 6.55
CA TRP A 92 -24.65 27.37 5.63
C TRP A 92 -23.18 27.64 5.23
N PRO A 93 -22.24 27.90 6.16
CA PRO A 93 -20.85 28.17 5.79
C PRO A 93 -20.15 26.92 5.25
N ALA A 94 -20.53 25.72 5.72
CA ALA A 94 -20.01 24.46 5.20
C ALA A 94 -20.37 24.25 3.73
N THR A 95 -21.62 24.47 3.34
CA THR A 95 -22.07 24.34 1.94
C THR A 95 -21.38 25.35 1.03
N LYS A 96 -21.16 26.60 1.47
CA LYS A 96 -20.42 27.59 0.67
C LYS A 96 -18.98 27.15 0.39
N THR A 97 -18.29 26.68 1.43
CA THR A 97 -16.91 26.19 1.32
C THR A 97 -16.86 24.95 0.41
N LEU A 98 -17.78 24.01 0.57
CA LEU A 98 -17.89 22.81 -0.26
C LEU A 98 -18.09 23.15 -1.74
N ILE A 99 -18.99 24.09 -2.07
CA ILE A 99 -19.19 24.54 -3.46
C ILE A 99 -17.91 25.16 -4.04
N ALA A 100 -17.16 25.92 -3.25
CA ALA A 100 -15.89 26.48 -3.69
C ALA A 100 -14.84 25.37 -3.93
N MET A 101 -14.77 24.37 -3.05
CA MET A 101 -13.89 23.20 -3.19
C MET A 101 -14.18 22.39 -4.45
N GLU A 102 -15.46 22.21 -4.82
CA GLU A 102 -15.87 21.42 -5.98
C GLU A 102 -15.78 22.18 -7.32
N ASN A 103 -15.49 23.48 -7.30
CA ASN A 103 -15.37 24.27 -8.52
C ASN A 103 -14.01 24.04 -9.20
N ASN A 104 -13.96 23.14 -10.17
CA ASN A 104 -12.74 22.80 -10.93
C ASN A 104 -12.50 23.67 -12.18
N ASP A 105 -13.37 24.64 -12.47
CA ASP A 105 -13.31 25.44 -13.70
C ASP A 105 -12.09 26.37 -13.76
N ASN A 106 -11.68 26.76 -14.98
CA ASN A 106 -10.63 27.76 -15.23
C ASN A 106 -9.29 27.46 -14.52
N SER A 107 -8.80 26.23 -14.62
CA SER A 107 -7.46 25.89 -14.13
C SER A 107 -6.37 26.42 -15.06
N ASP A 108 -5.25 26.84 -14.47
CA ASP A 108 -4.06 27.27 -15.20
C ASP A 108 -3.22 26.08 -15.67
N ILE A 109 -3.25 24.98 -14.91
CA ILE A 109 -2.45 23.77 -15.14
C ILE A 109 -3.31 22.55 -14.81
N THR A 110 -3.25 21.52 -15.65
CA THR A 110 -3.87 20.21 -15.38
C THR A 110 -2.80 19.12 -15.25
N ILE A 111 -2.86 18.35 -14.16
CA ILE A 111 -1.93 17.24 -13.86
C ILE A 111 -2.75 15.98 -13.60
N GLN A 112 -2.45 14.89 -14.29
CA GLN A 112 -2.94 13.57 -13.93
C GLN A 112 -2.15 13.03 -12.75
N VAL A 113 -2.86 12.50 -11.76
CA VAL A 113 -2.30 11.74 -10.65
C VAL A 113 -2.84 10.33 -10.76
N THR A 114 -1.96 9.35 -10.98
CA THR A 114 -2.33 7.94 -10.99
C THR A 114 -1.71 7.23 -9.79
N GLY A 115 -2.53 6.60 -8.95
CA GLY A 115 -2.06 5.73 -7.87
C GLY A 115 -1.75 4.32 -8.39
N SER A 116 -0.65 3.75 -7.92
CA SER A 116 -0.26 2.34 -8.11
C SER A 116 0.36 1.81 -6.82
N GLN A 117 0.35 0.51 -6.55
CA GLN A 117 1.00 -0.10 -5.39
C GLN A 117 2.53 -0.04 -5.53
N TRP A 118 3.29 0.73 -4.74
CA TRP A 118 2.94 1.77 -3.77
C TRP A 118 3.70 3.06 -4.10
N LYS A 119 3.21 3.80 -5.11
CA LYS A 119 3.85 4.94 -5.75
C LYS A 119 2.84 5.80 -6.51
N TRP A 120 3.17 7.07 -6.70
CA TRP A 120 2.33 8.00 -7.46
C TRP A 120 2.95 8.29 -8.81
N HIS A 121 2.15 8.25 -9.87
CA HIS A 121 2.54 8.71 -11.19
C HIS A 121 1.93 10.09 -11.46
N TYR A 122 2.77 11.02 -11.90
CA TYR A 122 2.34 12.36 -12.27
C TYR A 122 2.55 12.57 -13.76
N LYS A 123 1.51 13.05 -14.44
CA LYS A 123 1.58 13.44 -15.85
C LYS A 123 1.05 14.85 -16.03
N TYR A 124 1.88 15.74 -16.56
CA TYR A 124 1.48 17.11 -16.88
C TYR A 124 0.81 17.10 -18.26
N PHE A 125 -0.35 17.74 -18.43
CA PHE A 125 -1.04 17.70 -19.73
C PHE A 125 -0.42 18.65 -20.76
N ASP A 126 0.07 19.80 -20.30
CA ASP A 126 0.59 20.86 -21.16
C ASP A 126 2.10 20.69 -21.48
N SER A 127 2.71 19.60 -21.00
CA SER A 127 4.10 19.26 -21.23
C SER A 127 4.27 17.75 -21.28
N ASP A 128 5.17 17.21 -22.11
CA ASP A 128 5.47 15.76 -22.20
C ASP A 128 6.19 15.20 -20.94
N ILE A 129 6.00 15.82 -19.78
CA ILE A 129 6.59 15.45 -18.50
C ILE A 129 5.67 14.45 -17.81
N GLU A 130 6.18 13.24 -17.61
CA GLU A 130 5.57 12.25 -16.74
C GLU A 130 6.63 11.47 -15.96
N PHE A 131 6.34 11.12 -14.71
CA PHE A 131 7.25 10.33 -13.87
C PHE A 131 6.52 9.67 -12.71
N TYR A 132 7.13 8.60 -12.20
CA TYR A 132 6.77 8.01 -10.92
C TYR A 132 7.55 8.66 -9.77
N SER A 133 6.87 8.77 -8.64
CA SER A 133 7.36 9.26 -7.35
C SER A 133 7.24 8.13 -6.33
N VAL A 134 8.37 7.72 -5.77
CA VAL A 134 8.49 6.61 -4.81
C VAL A 134 9.14 7.08 -3.51
N LEU A 135 8.85 6.41 -2.39
CA LEU A 135 9.53 6.64 -1.12
C LEU A 135 11.06 6.49 -1.28
N THR A 136 11.82 7.51 -0.89
CA THR A 136 13.31 7.47 -0.97
C THR A 136 13.95 6.66 0.13
N THR A 137 13.29 6.60 1.29
CA THR A 137 13.86 5.94 2.45
C THR A 137 14.04 4.45 2.19
N PRO A 138 15.27 3.93 2.35
CA PRO A 138 15.53 2.51 2.22
C PRO A 138 14.72 1.67 3.23
N ARG A 139 14.28 0.47 2.81
CA ARG A 139 13.42 -0.41 3.62
C ARG A 139 14.03 -0.77 4.98
N ASP A 140 15.33 -1.02 5.03
CA ASP A 140 16.06 -1.35 6.26
C ASP A 140 15.94 -0.26 7.35
N GLN A 141 15.75 1.01 6.97
CA GLN A 141 15.57 2.10 7.93
C GLN A 141 14.19 2.14 8.60
N PHE A 142 13.18 1.50 8.02
CA PHE A 142 11.81 1.53 8.56
C PHE A 142 11.22 0.16 8.90
N ASP A 143 11.72 -0.93 8.32
CA ASP A 143 11.24 -2.28 8.62
C ASP A 143 11.61 -2.67 10.06
N ASN A 144 12.80 -2.27 10.57
CA ASN A 144 13.27 -2.55 11.94
C ASN A 144 13.12 -4.03 12.39
N ARG A 145 13.01 -4.98 11.45
CA ARG A 145 12.60 -6.37 11.72
C ARG A 145 13.72 -7.25 12.27
N ASP A 146 14.97 -6.86 12.04
CA ASP A 146 16.19 -7.57 12.45
C ASP A 146 16.81 -7.00 13.74
N GLY A 147 16.14 -6.05 14.39
CA GLY A 147 16.66 -5.34 15.56
C GLY A 147 17.74 -4.31 15.22
N SER A 148 18.04 -4.08 13.93
CA SER A 148 18.83 -2.94 13.51
C SER A 148 18.03 -1.66 13.71
N TYR A 149 18.69 -0.64 14.24
CA TYR A 149 18.13 0.69 14.37
C TYR A 149 19.02 1.64 13.57
N VAL A 150 18.54 2.04 12.40
CA VAL A 150 19.13 3.14 11.66
C VAL A 150 18.54 4.45 12.18
N THR A 151 19.38 5.48 12.34
CA THR A 151 18.89 6.82 12.68
C THR A 151 17.98 7.32 11.57
N LYS A 152 16.71 7.52 11.90
CA LYS A 152 15.69 7.99 10.97
C LYS A 152 15.79 9.49 10.77
N GLY A 153 15.73 9.94 9.53
CA GLY A 153 15.51 11.35 9.23
C GLY A 153 14.12 11.81 9.70
N GLU A 154 13.93 13.12 9.86
CA GLU A 154 12.66 13.72 10.28
C GLU A 154 11.49 13.27 9.41
N ASN A 155 11.70 13.20 8.09
CA ASN A 155 10.68 12.89 7.10
C ASN A 155 10.84 11.49 6.49
N TYR A 156 11.44 10.53 7.21
CA TYR A 156 11.80 9.22 6.63
C TYR A 156 10.62 8.39 6.06
N LEU A 157 9.35 8.73 6.30
CA LEU A 157 8.19 8.10 5.63
C LEU A 157 7.42 9.07 4.73
N LEU A 158 7.96 10.26 4.54
CA LEU A 158 7.31 11.41 3.91
C LEU A 158 8.18 12.06 2.83
N GLU A 159 9.31 11.45 2.44
CA GLU A 159 10.15 11.91 1.34
C GLU A 159 10.02 11.01 0.12
N VAL A 160 10.17 11.60 -1.06
CA VAL A 160 10.14 10.88 -2.35
C VAL A 160 11.33 11.25 -3.20
N ASP A 161 11.59 10.46 -4.24
CA ASP A 161 12.73 10.64 -5.14
C ASP A 161 12.50 11.77 -6.14
N LYS A 162 11.23 11.99 -6.52
CA LYS A 162 10.80 13.05 -7.44
C LYS A 162 9.56 13.73 -6.90
N HIS A 163 9.68 15.02 -6.60
CA HIS A 163 8.55 15.83 -6.15
C HIS A 163 7.59 16.14 -7.30
N LEU A 164 6.29 16.22 -7.00
CA LEU A 164 5.35 16.93 -7.85
C LEU A 164 5.66 18.43 -7.77
N VAL A 165 5.93 19.10 -8.89
CA VAL A 165 6.32 20.52 -8.88
C VAL A 165 5.17 21.36 -9.45
N ILE A 166 4.75 22.39 -8.72
CA ILE A 166 3.69 23.31 -9.16
C ILE A 166 4.09 24.77 -8.91
N PRO A 167 3.55 25.74 -9.66
CA PRO A 167 3.77 27.15 -9.36
C PRO A 167 2.82 27.66 -8.28
N VAL A 168 3.33 28.59 -7.46
CA VAL A 168 2.55 29.37 -6.50
C VAL A 168 1.52 30.25 -7.24
N ASN A 169 0.41 30.58 -6.57
CA ASN A 169 -0.65 31.49 -7.03
C ASN A 169 -1.38 31.10 -8.33
N LYS A 170 -1.17 29.88 -8.83
CA LYS A 170 -1.89 29.31 -9.97
C LYS A 170 -2.87 28.23 -9.50
N LYS A 171 -4.02 28.15 -10.18
CA LYS A 171 -5.00 27.10 -9.93
C LYS A 171 -4.56 25.84 -10.66
N VAL A 172 -4.11 24.84 -9.91
CA VAL A 172 -3.72 23.54 -10.44
C VAL A 172 -4.87 22.57 -10.25
N ARG A 173 -5.34 21.97 -11.33
CA ARG A 173 -6.34 20.91 -11.33
C ARG A 173 -5.64 19.55 -11.39
N PHE A 174 -6.06 18.65 -10.52
CA PHE A 174 -5.63 17.26 -10.46
C PHE A 174 -6.72 16.36 -11.03
N LEU A 175 -6.35 15.51 -11.99
CA LEU A 175 -7.19 14.42 -12.49
C LEU A 175 -6.69 13.12 -11.85
N ILE A 176 -7.44 12.61 -10.87
CA ILE A 176 -6.97 11.61 -9.92
C ILE A 176 -7.64 10.27 -10.25
N THR A 177 -6.83 9.24 -10.50
CA THR A 177 -7.27 7.88 -10.86
C THR A 177 -6.28 6.84 -10.36
N SER A 178 -6.55 5.56 -10.58
CA SER A 178 -5.67 4.45 -10.23
C SER A 178 -5.60 3.42 -11.37
N ASP A 179 -4.46 2.74 -11.50
CA ASP A 179 -4.28 1.64 -12.45
C ASP A 179 -4.40 0.24 -11.79
N ASP A 180 -4.60 0.16 -10.47
CA ASP A 180 -4.74 -1.11 -9.74
C ASP A 180 -5.91 -1.16 -8.73
N VAL A 181 -5.72 -0.72 -7.50
CA VAL A 181 -6.69 -0.71 -6.38
C VAL A 181 -7.04 0.73 -6.01
N ILE A 182 -7.98 0.93 -5.09
CA ILE A 182 -8.30 2.28 -4.63
C ILE A 182 -7.12 2.83 -3.79
N HIS A 183 -6.72 4.07 -4.08
CA HIS A 183 -5.83 4.88 -3.25
C HIS A 183 -6.53 6.20 -2.91
N SER A 184 -5.89 7.08 -2.14
CA SER A 184 -6.41 8.45 -1.95
C SER A 184 -5.26 9.43 -1.86
N TRP A 185 -5.23 10.39 -2.76
CA TRP A 185 -4.19 11.40 -2.83
C TRP A 185 -4.52 12.52 -1.86
N TRP A 186 -3.69 12.69 -0.82
CA TRP A 186 -3.95 13.63 0.26
C TRP A 186 -2.75 14.51 0.56
N VAL A 187 -2.94 15.83 0.49
CA VAL A 187 -1.99 16.84 0.98
C VAL A 187 -2.70 17.70 2.04
N PRO A 188 -2.48 17.45 3.34
CA PRO A 188 -3.18 18.13 4.44
C PRO A 188 -3.07 19.66 4.37
N ASP A 189 -1.88 20.18 4.05
CA ASP A 189 -1.63 21.62 3.92
C ASP A 189 -2.50 22.29 2.84
N PHE A 190 -3.01 21.53 1.88
CA PHE A 190 -3.88 22.07 0.83
C PHE A 190 -5.36 21.89 1.16
N ALA A 191 -5.70 21.11 2.19
CA ALA A 191 -7.03 20.56 2.43
C ALA A 191 -7.61 19.79 1.23
N VAL A 192 -6.73 19.17 0.43
CA VAL A 192 -7.11 18.35 -0.73
C VAL A 192 -6.92 16.89 -0.38
N LYS A 193 -8.02 16.14 -0.33
CA LYS A 193 -8.05 14.68 -0.25
C LYS A 193 -9.03 14.17 -1.28
N GLN A 194 -8.57 13.35 -2.22
CA GLN A 194 -9.43 12.78 -3.24
C GLN A 194 -9.04 11.34 -3.56
N ASP A 195 -10.03 10.47 -3.64
CA ASP A 195 -9.80 9.06 -3.90
C ASP A 195 -9.39 8.83 -5.36
N ALA A 196 -8.45 7.92 -5.55
CA ALA A 196 -7.92 7.47 -6.82
C ALA A 196 -8.56 6.12 -7.15
N ASN A 197 -9.60 6.14 -7.99
CA ASN A 197 -10.46 4.98 -8.23
C ASN A 197 -10.15 4.36 -9.60
N PRO A 198 -9.86 3.05 -9.68
CA PRO A 198 -9.71 2.38 -10.97
C PRO A 198 -10.97 2.54 -11.84
N GLY A 199 -10.77 2.95 -13.09
CA GLY A 199 -11.87 3.13 -14.05
C GLY A 199 -12.66 4.45 -13.93
N PHE A 200 -12.32 5.33 -12.99
CA PHE A 200 -12.93 6.65 -12.84
C PHE A 200 -11.85 7.73 -12.72
N ILE A 201 -12.15 8.94 -13.20
CA ILE A 201 -11.31 10.11 -12.98
C ILE A 201 -12.06 11.03 -12.04
N ASN A 202 -11.50 11.25 -10.86
CA ASN A 202 -11.97 12.27 -9.94
C ASN A 202 -11.19 13.56 -10.16
N GLU A 203 -11.81 14.70 -9.88
CA GLU A 203 -11.15 16.00 -9.98
C GLU A 203 -10.96 16.60 -8.59
N ALA A 204 -9.84 17.26 -8.38
CA ALA A 204 -9.61 18.15 -7.25
C ALA A 204 -8.73 19.31 -7.72
N TRP A 205 -8.66 20.39 -6.96
CA TRP A 205 -7.79 21.50 -7.30
C TRP A 205 -7.13 22.13 -6.08
N THR A 206 -6.01 22.81 -6.30
CA THR A 206 -5.37 23.64 -5.30
C THR A 206 -4.90 24.96 -5.91
N LYS A 207 -4.79 25.98 -5.06
CA LYS A 207 -4.08 27.21 -5.34
C LYS A 207 -3.26 27.56 -4.10
N VAL A 208 -1.96 27.35 -4.19
CA VAL A 208 -1.05 27.52 -3.06
C VAL A 208 -0.51 28.93 -3.03
N ASN A 209 -0.57 29.58 -1.87
CA ASN A 209 -0.27 31.01 -1.73
C ASN A 209 1.23 31.28 -1.49
N GLU A 210 1.97 30.28 -1.02
CA GLU A 210 3.37 30.41 -0.61
C GLU A 210 4.25 29.32 -1.25
N PRO A 211 5.47 29.63 -1.73
CA PRO A 211 6.42 28.61 -2.14
C PRO A 211 6.89 27.76 -0.95
N GLY A 212 7.16 26.49 -1.18
CA GLY A 212 7.58 25.57 -0.13
C GLY A 212 7.50 24.10 -0.53
N ILE A 213 7.86 23.22 0.40
CA ILE A 213 7.72 21.78 0.25
C ILE A 213 6.60 21.30 1.18
N TYR A 214 5.56 20.72 0.59
CA TYR A 214 4.38 20.23 1.29
C TYR A 214 4.30 18.72 1.18
N ARG A 215 3.94 18.06 2.28
CA ARG A 215 3.97 16.59 2.38
C ARG A 215 2.57 16.05 2.58
N GLY A 216 2.36 14.86 2.03
CA GLY A 216 1.11 14.15 2.03
C GLY A 216 1.34 12.64 2.07
N GLN A 217 0.25 11.88 2.12
CA GLN A 217 0.30 10.42 2.16
C GLN A 217 -0.89 9.81 1.41
N CYS A 218 -0.80 8.53 1.08
CA CYS A 218 -1.97 7.76 0.69
C CYS A 218 -2.95 7.68 1.88
N ALA A 219 -4.22 8.05 1.65
CA ALA A 219 -5.25 8.12 2.68
C ALA A 219 -6.39 7.09 2.52
N GLU A 220 -6.19 6.05 1.70
CA GLU A 220 -7.12 4.93 1.54
C GLU A 220 -6.34 3.60 1.53
N LEU A 221 -6.84 2.59 2.24
CA LEU A 221 -6.09 1.36 2.50
C LEU A 221 -5.87 0.57 1.20
N CYS A 222 -4.64 0.61 0.67
CA CYS A 222 -4.30 0.04 -0.63
C CYS A 222 -3.41 -1.22 -0.58
N GLY A 223 -3.13 -1.77 0.61
CA GLY A 223 -2.39 -3.04 0.79
C GLY A 223 -1.25 -2.98 1.80
N LYS A 224 -0.35 -3.97 1.76
CA LYS A 224 0.70 -4.19 2.79
C LYS A 224 1.59 -2.98 3.03
N ASP A 225 1.94 -2.23 1.98
CA ASP A 225 2.84 -1.09 2.07
C ASP A 225 2.09 0.25 1.97
N HIS A 226 0.79 0.29 2.31
CA HIS A 226 -0.05 1.49 2.30
C HIS A 226 0.61 2.69 3.03
N GLY A 227 1.25 2.44 4.17
CA GLY A 227 1.96 3.48 4.95
C GLY A 227 3.29 3.97 4.36
N TYR A 228 3.72 3.46 3.21
CA TYR A 228 5.02 3.75 2.56
C TYR A 228 4.86 4.43 1.20
N MET A 229 3.72 5.08 0.95
CA MET A 229 3.38 5.76 -0.30
C MET A 229 3.13 7.26 -0.07
N PRO A 230 4.17 8.05 0.26
CA PRO A 230 4.03 9.47 0.52
C PRO A 230 3.84 10.29 -0.76
N VAL A 231 3.40 11.53 -0.56
CA VAL A 231 3.29 12.58 -1.58
C VAL A 231 4.20 13.73 -1.14
N VAL A 232 5.00 14.26 -2.06
CA VAL A 232 5.70 15.53 -1.84
C VAL A 232 5.40 16.46 -2.99
N VAL A 233 4.94 17.66 -2.65
CA VAL A 233 4.65 18.74 -3.59
C VAL A 233 5.61 19.90 -3.33
N GLU A 234 6.41 20.24 -4.33
CA GLU A 234 7.29 21.39 -4.32
C GLU A 234 6.61 22.55 -5.05
N VAL A 235 6.26 23.58 -4.30
CA VAL A 235 5.63 24.79 -4.81
C VAL A 235 6.72 25.81 -5.07
N LYS A 236 6.90 26.16 -6.33
CA LYS A 236 7.93 27.10 -6.80
C LYS A 236 7.34 28.48 -7.10
N SER A 237 8.21 29.48 -7.17
CA SER A 237 7.84 30.75 -7.82
C SER A 237 7.49 30.49 -9.29
N GLU A 238 6.69 31.37 -9.91
CA GLU A 238 6.37 31.21 -11.34
C GLU A 238 7.62 31.16 -12.23
N GLN A 239 8.66 31.94 -11.87
CA GLN A 239 9.94 31.96 -12.59
C GLN A 239 10.70 30.64 -12.43
N ASP A 240 10.84 30.14 -11.20
CA ASP A 240 11.58 28.89 -10.95
C ASP A 240 10.82 27.68 -11.51
N TYR A 241 9.49 27.74 -11.55
CA TYR A 241 8.68 26.73 -12.21
C TYR A 241 8.93 26.71 -13.73
N ALA A 242 8.97 27.88 -14.38
CA ALA A 242 9.27 27.97 -15.81
C ALA A 242 10.67 27.41 -16.13
N LEU A 243 11.67 27.75 -15.33
CA LEU A 243 13.03 27.20 -15.45
C LEU A 243 13.02 25.68 -15.29
N TRP A 244 12.31 25.16 -14.29
CA TRP A 244 12.19 23.72 -14.08
C TRP A 244 11.53 23.01 -15.27
N ILE A 245 10.49 23.59 -15.88
CA ILE A 245 9.87 23.03 -17.09
C ILE A 245 10.88 22.92 -18.24
N ASP A 246 11.69 23.95 -18.45
CA ASP A 246 12.71 23.94 -19.52
C ASP A 246 13.79 22.89 -19.24
N GLU A 247 14.25 22.77 -18.00
CA GLU A 247 15.19 21.72 -17.57
C GLU A 247 14.62 20.31 -17.81
N GLN A 248 13.34 20.08 -17.46
CA GLN A 248 12.69 18.78 -17.69
C GLN A 248 12.58 18.47 -19.18
N LYS A 249 12.22 19.45 -20.02
CA LYS A 249 12.18 19.27 -21.48
C LYS A 249 13.54 18.88 -22.06
N MET A 250 14.61 19.55 -21.60
CA MET A 250 15.97 19.22 -22.02
C MET A 250 16.39 17.81 -21.59
N ALA A 251 16.06 17.42 -20.34
CA ALA A 251 16.37 16.09 -19.83
C ALA A 251 15.61 14.99 -20.59
N LEU A 252 14.33 15.22 -20.92
CA LEU A 252 13.53 14.30 -21.73
C LEU A 252 14.10 14.13 -23.13
N GLU A 253 14.55 15.20 -23.78
CA GLU A 253 15.18 15.12 -25.10
C GLU A 253 16.48 14.33 -25.05
N GLN A 254 17.32 14.57 -24.05
CA GLN A 254 18.55 13.79 -23.84
C GLN A 254 18.27 12.31 -23.57
N ALA A 255 17.25 12.01 -22.77
CA ALA A 255 16.83 10.63 -22.50
C ALA A 255 16.35 9.93 -23.77
N LYS A 256 15.54 10.60 -24.61
CA LYS A 256 15.09 10.07 -25.90
C LYS A 256 16.26 9.77 -26.84
N LEU A 257 17.24 10.65 -26.92
CA LEU A 257 18.45 10.42 -27.73
C LEU A 257 19.26 9.22 -27.21
N ALA A 258 19.49 9.15 -25.90
CA ALA A 258 20.19 8.03 -25.28
C ALA A 258 19.44 6.69 -25.46
N GLU A 259 18.11 6.71 -25.42
CA GLU A 259 17.28 5.55 -25.65
C GLU A 259 17.33 5.11 -27.12
N GLN A 260 17.29 6.04 -28.07
CA GLN A 260 17.49 5.74 -29.51
C GLN A 260 18.87 5.12 -29.77
N GLU A 261 19.92 5.62 -29.13
CA GLU A 261 21.25 5.01 -29.20
C GLU A 261 21.26 3.60 -28.61
N SER A 262 20.45 3.35 -27.57
CA SER A 262 20.35 2.04 -26.92
C SER A 262 19.65 0.98 -27.77
N VAL A 263 18.75 1.36 -28.69
CA VAL A 263 18.06 0.40 -29.58
C VAL A 263 19.07 -0.38 -30.43
N GLY A 264 20.16 0.25 -30.85
CA GLY A 264 21.24 -0.41 -31.61
C GLY A 264 22.29 -1.12 -30.75
N ALA A 265 22.22 -0.99 -29.42
CA ALA A 265 23.20 -1.59 -28.53
C ALA A 265 22.90 -3.08 -28.31
N THR A 266 23.94 -3.91 -28.41
CA THR A 266 23.87 -5.32 -28.00
C THR A 266 24.55 -5.46 -26.65
N MET A 267 23.83 -5.99 -25.67
CA MET A 267 24.32 -6.26 -24.31
C MET A 267 24.70 -7.73 -24.17
N SER A 268 25.78 -8.01 -23.45
CA SER A 268 26.20 -9.37 -23.12
C SER A 268 25.29 -10.00 -22.06
N MET A 269 25.28 -11.34 -21.98
CA MET A 269 24.51 -12.07 -20.97
C MET A 269 24.92 -11.66 -19.55
N GLU A 270 26.22 -11.46 -19.30
CA GLU A 270 26.72 -11.02 -17.99
C GLU A 270 26.15 -9.65 -17.61
N GLU A 271 26.23 -8.67 -18.51
CA GLU A 271 25.67 -7.33 -18.29
C GLU A 271 24.15 -7.36 -18.05
N LEU A 272 23.42 -8.15 -18.85
CA LEU A 272 21.97 -8.30 -18.72
C LEU A 272 21.58 -8.97 -17.39
N MET A 273 22.32 -10.01 -16.97
CA MET A 273 22.05 -10.68 -15.69
C MET A 273 22.36 -9.80 -14.49
N THR A 274 23.46 -9.02 -14.52
CA THR A 274 23.81 -8.08 -13.45
C THR A 274 22.80 -6.95 -13.33
N LEU A 275 22.57 -6.20 -14.41
CA LEU A 275 21.59 -5.10 -14.41
C LEU A 275 20.17 -5.61 -14.15
N GLY A 276 19.85 -6.81 -14.65
CA GLY A 276 18.55 -7.43 -14.50
C GLY A 276 18.26 -7.85 -13.06
N SER A 277 19.25 -8.39 -12.34
CA SER A 277 19.10 -8.72 -10.91
C SER A 277 18.90 -7.49 -10.03
N GLU A 278 19.59 -6.39 -10.34
CA GLU A 278 19.44 -5.11 -9.65
C GLU A 278 18.04 -4.52 -9.90
N THR A 279 17.63 -4.50 -11.17
CA THR A 279 16.30 -4.02 -11.60
C THR A 279 15.20 -4.90 -10.99
N TYR A 280 15.34 -6.23 -11.02
CA TYR A 280 14.37 -7.15 -10.43
C TYR A 280 14.18 -6.90 -8.94
N THR A 281 15.28 -6.75 -8.21
CA THR A 281 15.27 -6.51 -6.77
C THR A 281 14.58 -5.20 -6.44
N ALA A 282 14.83 -4.16 -7.23
CA ALA A 282 14.28 -2.82 -7.03
C ALA A 282 12.77 -2.74 -7.36
N TYR A 283 12.31 -3.40 -8.43
CA TYR A 283 10.97 -3.16 -8.99
C TYR A 283 10.00 -4.36 -8.87
N CYS A 284 10.51 -5.59 -8.86
CA CYS A 284 9.69 -6.79 -9.06
C CYS A 284 9.59 -7.66 -7.80
N ALA A 285 10.66 -7.73 -7.01
CA ALA A 285 10.79 -8.64 -5.86
C ALA A 285 9.75 -8.38 -4.74
N ALA A 286 9.21 -7.18 -4.63
CA ALA A 286 8.19 -6.86 -3.63
C ALA A 286 6.89 -7.69 -3.79
N CYS A 287 6.56 -8.05 -5.05
CA CYS A 287 5.39 -8.85 -5.41
C CYS A 287 5.78 -10.29 -5.76
N HIS A 288 6.86 -10.47 -6.52
CA HIS A 288 7.29 -11.78 -7.02
C HIS A 288 8.28 -12.54 -6.10
N GLN A 289 8.64 -11.95 -4.96
CA GLN A 289 9.66 -12.42 -4.01
C GLN A 289 11.08 -12.44 -4.62
N PRO A 290 12.16 -12.23 -3.83
CA PRO A 290 13.53 -12.28 -4.35
C PRO A 290 13.92 -13.61 -5.04
N ASN A 291 13.20 -14.69 -4.74
CA ASN A 291 13.40 -16.02 -5.32
C ASN A 291 12.44 -16.35 -6.48
N GLY A 292 11.63 -15.39 -6.95
CA GLY A 292 10.70 -15.57 -8.04
C GLY A 292 9.50 -16.47 -7.73
N MET A 293 9.22 -16.82 -6.47
CA MET A 293 8.10 -17.71 -6.11
C MET A 293 6.74 -17.03 -6.05
N GLY A 294 6.70 -15.70 -6.05
CA GLY A 294 5.46 -14.94 -5.86
C GLY A 294 4.85 -15.11 -4.47
N LEU A 295 3.61 -14.63 -4.34
CA LEU A 295 2.78 -14.72 -3.15
C LEU A 295 1.37 -15.17 -3.58
N PRO A 296 1.14 -16.49 -3.76
CA PRO A 296 -0.15 -17.01 -4.18
C PRO A 296 -1.29 -16.72 -3.17
N PRO A 297 -2.53 -16.50 -3.64
CA PRO A 297 -2.95 -16.49 -5.05
C PRO A 297 -2.77 -15.13 -5.75
N ALA A 298 -2.36 -14.08 -5.03
CA ALA A 298 -2.35 -12.71 -5.54
C ALA A 298 -1.25 -12.44 -6.57
N PHE A 299 -0.04 -12.96 -6.34
CA PHE A 299 1.12 -12.76 -7.21
C PHE A 299 1.69 -14.13 -7.61
N PRO A 300 1.66 -14.50 -8.90
CA PRO A 300 2.12 -15.81 -9.35
C PRO A 300 3.64 -15.96 -9.26
N ALA A 301 4.10 -17.20 -9.20
CA ALA A 301 5.52 -17.53 -9.36
C ALA A 301 5.99 -17.17 -10.78
N LEU A 302 7.19 -16.60 -10.86
CA LEU A 302 7.97 -16.43 -12.09
C LEU A 302 8.86 -17.66 -12.32
N LYS A 303 9.43 -18.21 -11.24
CA LYS A 303 10.21 -19.44 -11.26
C LYS A 303 9.37 -20.62 -11.76
N GLY A 304 9.86 -21.30 -12.79
CA GLY A 304 9.22 -22.45 -13.43
C GLY A 304 7.92 -22.13 -14.18
N SER A 305 7.54 -20.85 -14.30
CA SER A 305 6.26 -20.47 -14.89
C SER A 305 6.30 -20.58 -16.42
N PRO A 306 5.21 -21.03 -17.08
CA PRO A 306 5.14 -21.04 -18.55
C PRO A 306 5.29 -19.64 -19.17
N MET A 307 4.77 -18.61 -18.50
CA MET A 307 4.89 -17.21 -18.93
C MET A 307 6.35 -16.80 -19.12
N VAL A 308 7.19 -17.13 -18.13
CA VAL A 308 8.62 -16.78 -18.14
C VAL A 308 9.45 -17.74 -19.00
N THR A 309 9.07 -19.01 -19.10
CA THR A 309 9.94 -20.03 -19.74
C THR A 309 9.63 -20.32 -21.20
N GLN A 310 8.40 -20.08 -21.68
CA GLN A 310 7.97 -20.58 -23.00
C GLN A 310 7.78 -19.49 -24.06
N ASP A 311 7.21 -18.33 -23.70
CA ASP A 311 6.89 -17.27 -24.67
C ASP A 311 7.64 -15.98 -24.34
N LYS A 312 8.70 -15.71 -25.11
CA LYS A 312 9.52 -14.51 -24.93
C LYS A 312 8.75 -13.23 -25.25
N ALA A 313 7.90 -13.23 -26.27
CA ALA A 313 7.17 -12.05 -26.68
C ALA A 313 6.05 -11.71 -25.69
N ALA A 314 5.29 -12.72 -25.23
CA ALA A 314 4.29 -12.53 -24.19
C ALA A 314 4.90 -12.10 -22.86
N HIS A 315 6.10 -12.60 -22.53
CA HIS A 315 6.81 -12.16 -21.33
C HIS A 315 7.25 -10.70 -21.42
N ILE A 316 7.73 -10.25 -22.58
CA ILE A 316 8.04 -8.83 -22.81
C ILE A 316 6.77 -7.98 -22.68
N ASP A 317 5.67 -8.40 -23.31
CA ASP A 317 4.40 -7.67 -23.29
C ASP A 317 3.84 -7.50 -21.87
N ILE A 318 3.84 -8.57 -21.05
CA ILE A 318 3.27 -8.49 -19.70
C ILE A 318 4.12 -7.63 -18.76
N VAL A 319 5.44 -7.59 -18.92
CA VAL A 319 6.31 -6.68 -18.15
C VAL A 319 6.15 -5.25 -18.63
N LEU A 320 6.03 -5.03 -19.94
CA LEU A 320 5.89 -3.71 -20.53
C LEU A 320 4.54 -3.06 -20.18
N ASN A 321 3.45 -3.79 -20.43
CA ASN A 321 2.08 -3.28 -20.44
C ASN A 321 1.27 -3.71 -19.20
N GLY A 322 1.77 -4.64 -18.41
CA GLY A 322 1.04 -5.20 -17.27
C GLY A 322 -0.08 -6.14 -17.73
N LYS A 323 -1.02 -6.44 -16.83
CA LYS A 323 -2.20 -7.25 -17.13
C LYS A 323 -3.46 -6.62 -16.54
N ALA A 324 -4.36 -6.18 -17.41
CA ALA A 324 -5.63 -5.60 -17.00
C ALA A 324 -6.44 -6.56 -16.10
N GLY A 325 -7.04 -6.01 -15.04
CA GLY A 325 -7.83 -6.77 -14.07
C GLY A 325 -7.00 -7.57 -13.05
N THR A 326 -5.68 -7.35 -12.97
CA THR A 326 -4.82 -7.89 -11.92
C THR A 326 -3.96 -6.77 -11.31
N SER A 327 -3.21 -7.10 -10.24
CA SER A 327 -2.24 -6.19 -9.61
C SER A 327 -0.90 -6.09 -10.38
N MET A 328 -0.79 -6.69 -11.57
CA MET A 328 0.43 -6.60 -12.39
C MET A 328 0.39 -5.31 -13.22
N ALA A 329 1.00 -4.25 -12.70
CA ALA A 329 1.19 -2.99 -13.43
C ALA A 329 2.20 -3.14 -14.58
N GLY A 330 2.10 -2.25 -15.57
CA GLY A 330 3.09 -2.14 -16.64
C GLY A 330 4.32 -1.33 -16.22
N PHE A 331 5.52 -1.80 -16.58
CA PHE A 331 6.79 -1.17 -16.23
C PHE A 331 7.44 -0.39 -17.38
N GLY A 332 6.82 -0.37 -18.57
CA GLY A 332 7.36 0.32 -19.75
C GLY A 332 7.56 1.83 -19.59
N LYS A 333 6.84 2.46 -18.65
CA LYS A 333 7.01 3.89 -18.31
C LYS A 333 8.01 4.15 -17.19
N GLN A 334 8.51 3.11 -16.55
CA GLN A 334 9.39 3.20 -15.37
C GLN A 334 10.83 2.84 -15.71
N LEU A 335 11.00 1.92 -16.65
CA LEU A 335 12.27 1.33 -17.01
C LEU A 335 12.61 1.69 -18.46
N ASN A 336 13.86 2.06 -18.71
CA ASN A 336 14.35 2.24 -20.07
C ASN A 336 14.54 0.90 -20.79
N LEU A 337 14.73 0.93 -22.11
CA LEU A 337 14.90 -0.28 -22.92
C LEU A 337 15.98 -1.25 -22.41
N LYS A 338 17.10 -0.75 -21.87
CA LYS A 338 18.18 -1.60 -21.32
C LYS A 338 17.75 -2.31 -20.03
N GLN A 339 17.08 -1.59 -19.14
CA GLN A 339 16.58 -2.16 -17.88
C GLN A 339 15.49 -3.20 -18.12
N LEU A 340 14.56 -2.93 -19.05
CA LEU A 340 13.53 -3.90 -19.46
C LEU A 340 14.16 -5.16 -20.06
N ALA A 341 15.08 -5.00 -21.00
CA ALA A 341 15.80 -6.11 -21.60
C ALA A 341 16.55 -6.95 -20.54
N ALA A 342 17.22 -6.28 -19.61
CA ALA A 342 17.98 -6.92 -18.54
C ALA A 342 17.09 -7.66 -17.54
N VAL A 343 16.02 -7.04 -17.02
CA VAL A 343 15.15 -7.68 -16.02
C VAL A 343 14.44 -8.89 -16.59
N ILE A 344 13.95 -8.81 -17.83
CA ILE A 344 13.30 -9.93 -18.50
C ILE A 344 14.31 -11.05 -18.76
N THR A 345 15.53 -10.72 -19.19
CA THR A 345 16.60 -11.72 -19.35
C THR A 345 16.92 -12.40 -18.01
N TYR A 346 17.02 -11.63 -16.92
CA TYR A 346 17.24 -12.17 -15.59
C TYR A 346 16.12 -13.11 -15.15
N GLU A 347 14.86 -12.71 -15.25
CA GLU A 347 13.71 -13.54 -14.89
C GLU A 347 13.67 -14.86 -15.68
N ARG A 348 14.04 -14.83 -16.97
CA ARG A 348 14.09 -16.02 -17.84
C ARG A 348 15.24 -16.98 -17.52
N ASN A 349 16.24 -16.55 -16.76
CA ASN A 349 17.46 -17.34 -16.51
C ASN A 349 17.81 -17.49 -15.02
N ALA A 350 17.10 -16.80 -14.12
CA ALA A 350 17.29 -16.90 -12.69
C ALA A 350 16.54 -18.09 -12.08
N TRP A 351 16.95 -18.46 -10.87
CA TRP A 351 16.29 -19.45 -10.01
C TRP A 351 16.09 -20.86 -10.61
N GLY A 352 16.85 -21.21 -11.65
CA GLY A 352 16.76 -22.49 -12.36
C GLY A 352 15.80 -22.49 -13.54
N ASN A 353 15.37 -21.31 -14.03
CA ASN A 353 14.61 -21.20 -15.27
C ASN A 353 15.47 -21.53 -16.51
N ASP A 354 16.75 -21.15 -16.48
CA ASP A 354 17.83 -21.56 -17.39
C ASP A 354 17.44 -21.67 -18.89
N THR A 355 16.60 -20.74 -19.38
CA THR A 355 16.12 -20.79 -20.78
C THR A 355 17.25 -20.58 -21.80
N GLY A 356 18.34 -19.92 -21.39
CA GLY A 356 19.46 -19.52 -22.25
C GLY A 356 19.13 -18.37 -23.20
N GLU A 357 17.90 -17.83 -23.14
CA GLU A 357 17.45 -16.77 -24.02
C GLU A 357 17.78 -15.40 -23.45
N MET A 358 18.23 -14.51 -24.33
CA MET A 358 18.43 -13.09 -24.04
C MET A 358 17.32 -12.25 -24.67
N VAL A 359 16.95 -11.19 -23.97
CA VAL A 359 16.17 -10.08 -24.49
C VAL A 359 17.11 -8.90 -24.64
N GLN A 360 17.10 -8.27 -25.82
CA GLN A 360 17.88 -7.08 -26.13
C GLN A 360 17.00 -5.83 -26.13
N PRO A 361 17.58 -4.61 -25.98
CA PRO A 361 16.83 -3.37 -26.09
C PRO A 361 15.98 -3.26 -27.37
N ALA A 362 16.51 -3.79 -28.49
CA ALA A 362 15.79 -3.86 -29.76
C ALA A 362 14.52 -4.73 -29.71
N ASP A 363 14.55 -5.86 -28.98
CA ASP A 363 13.41 -6.75 -28.83
C ASP A 363 12.26 -6.06 -28.05
N VAL A 364 12.61 -5.31 -27.01
CA VAL A 364 11.66 -4.52 -26.21
C VAL A 364 11.09 -3.38 -27.03
N ASN A 365 11.93 -2.65 -27.77
CA ASN A 365 11.51 -1.54 -28.61
C ASN A 365 10.56 -2.01 -29.73
N ALA A 366 10.79 -3.19 -30.31
CA ALA A 366 9.93 -3.75 -31.35
C ALA A 366 8.50 -4.07 -30.85
N LEU A 367 8.33 -4.33 -29.55
CA LEU A 367 7.04 -4.60 -28.91
C LEU A 367 6.47 -3.39 -28.16
N SER A 368 7.19 -2.25 -28.15
CA SER A 368 6.73 -1.03 -27.53
C SER A 368 5.74 -0.29 -28.44
N PRO A 369 4.60 0.21 -27.91
CA PRO A 369 3.70 1.03 -28.71
C PRO A 369 4.43 2.31 -29.15
N ALA A 370 4.33 2.67 -30.43
CA ALA A 370 4.89 3.91 -30.95
C ALA A 370 4.36 5.12 -30.16
N PRO A 371 5.16 6.18 -29.92
CA PRO A 371 4.69 7.36 -29.22
C PRO A 371 3.48 7.95 -29.95
N GLN A 372 2.31 7.91 -29.30
CA GLN A 372 1.12 8.60 -29.80
C GLN A 372 1.40 10.10 -29.72
N SER A 373 1.76 10.71 -30.86
CA SER A 373 1.72 12.16 -31.01
C SER A 373 0.32 12.65 -30.64
N ALA A 374 0.25 13.64 -29.76
CA ALA A 374 -0.97 14.35 -29.41
C ALA A 374 -1.66 14.89 -30.68
N ALA A 375 -2.65 14.15 -31.17
CA ALA A 375 -3.64 14.61 -32.11
C ALA A 375 -5.01 14.14 -31.61
N VAL A 376 -5.41 14.67 -30.46
CA VAL A 376 -6.83 14.66 -30.10
C VAL A 376 -7.46 15.73 -30.99
N ASN A 377 -8.12 15.29 -32.07
CA ASN A 377 -8.97 16.14 -32.88
C ASN A 377 -10.07 16.71 -31.97
N ALA A 378 -10.07 18.03 -31.80
CA ALA A 378 -11.15 18.79 -31.21
C ALA A 378 -12.42 18.63 -32.07
N LYS A 379 -13.17 17.54 -31.88
CA LYS A 379 -14.51 17.39 -32.46
C LYS A 379 -15.48 16.51 -31.69
N ASP A 380 -15.05 15.76 -30.67
CA ASP A 380 -15.96 14.87 -29.93
C ASP A 380 -16.49 15.47 -28.61
N ALA A 381 -16.34 16.79 -28.41
CA ALA A 381 -16.86 17.49 -27.23
C ALA A 381 -18.25 18.14 -27.45
N SER A 382 -18.96 17.87 -28.56
CA SER A 382 -20.28 18.48 -28.83
C SER A 382 -21.49 17.55 -28.71
N ASP A 383 -21.32 16.23 -28.58
CA ASP A 383 -22.46 15.31 -28.73
C ASP A 383 -22.89 14.60 -27.44
N ALA A 384 -22.29 14.93 -26.29
CA ALA A 384 -22.68 14.40 -24.98
C ALA A 384 -23.80 15.22 -24.27
N ALA A 385 -24.56 16.01 -25.02
CA ALA A 385 -25.64 16.84 -24.50
C ALA A 385 -26.97 16.58 -25.22
N ALA A 386 -27.35 15.32 -25.43
CA ALA A 386 -28.73 14.96 -25.77
C ALA A 386 -28.97 13.44 -25.70
N THR A 387 -29.30 12.89 -24.53
CA THR A 387 -30.38 11.89 -24.37
C THR A 387 -30.53 11.49 -22.90
N GLU A 388 -31.30 12.28 -22.17
CA GLU A 388 -32.01 11.82 -20.97
C GLU A 388 -33.40 11.38 -21.43
N GLN A 389 -33.69 10.07 -21.47
CA GLN A 389 -35.00 9.46 -21.14
C GLN A 389 -35.09 7.98 -21.52
N ALA A 390 -35.56 7.19 -20.54
CA ALA A 390 -36.11 5.83 -20.62
C ALA A 390 -35.06 4.72 -20.87
N THR A 391 -34.96 3.65 -20.06
CA THR A 391 -36.02 2.83 -19.47
C THR A 391 -35.54 2.07 -18.22
N ASN A 392 -36.46 1.95 -17.24
CA ASN A 392 -36.48 0.92 -16.19
C ASN A 392 -36.58 -0.49 -16.79
N ASP A 393 -35.79 -1.45 -16.29
CA ASP A 393 -36.27 -2.69 -15.63
C ASP A 393 -35.22 -3.81 -15.62
N LYS A 394 -35.27 -4.58 -14.52
CA LYS A 394 -34.62 -5.88 -14.21
C LYS A 394 -33.23 -5.84 -13.57
N ILE A 395 -33.27 -5.74 -12.24
CA ILE A 395 -32.26 -6.27 -11.32
C ILE A 395 -32.56 -7.76 -11.11
N GLU A 396 -31.63 -8.64 -11.46
CA GLU A 396 -31.55 -10.00 -10.92
C GLU A 396 -30.35 -10.10 -9.98
N THR A 397 -30.64 -10.29 -8.70
CA THR A 397 -29.73 -10.67 -7.63
C THR A 397 -29.19 -12.07 -7.85
N VAL A 398 -27.86 -12.22 -7.90
CA VAL A 398 -27.19 -13.51 -7.67
C VAL A 398 -26.37 -13.40 -6.39
N ALA A 399 -26.84 -14.11 -5.36
CA ALA A 399 -26.15 -14.30 -4.09
C ALA A 399 -25.00 -15.29 -4.28
N LEU A 400 -23.80 -14.92 -3.81
CA LEU A 400 -22.64 -15.80 -3.71
C LEU A 400 -22.80 -16.71 -2.48
N VAL A 401 -22.90 -18.02 -2.72
CA VAL A 401 -22.78 -19.05 -1.69
C VAL A 401 -21.30 -19.40 -1.53
N GLN A 402 -20.79 -19.27 -0.32
CA GLN A 402 -19.50 -19.82 0.12
C GLN A 402 -19.59 -21.35 0.14
N GLU A 403 -18.78 -22.03 -0.66
CA GLU A 403 -18.46 -23.44 -0.43
C GLU A 403 -17.15 -23.55 0.35
N LYS A 404 -17.30 -24.09 1.56
CA LYS A 404 -16.24 -24.53 2.46
C LYS A 404 -15.91 -25.98 2.09
N SER A 405 -14.79 -26.25 1.44
CA SER A 405 -14.35 -27.63 1.21
C SER A 405 -13.53 -28.13 2.41
N GLU A 406 -14.20 -28.80 3.34
CA GLU A 406 -13.59 -29.83 4.16
C GLU A 406 -13.29 -31.03 3.24
N SER A 407 -12.04 -31.50 3.26
CA SER A 407 -11.66 -32.81 2.75
C SER A 407 -10.92 -33.54 3.86
N ALA A 408 -11.63 -34.46 4.51
CA ALA A 408 -11.07 -35.47 5.39
C ALA A 408 -10.93 -36.79 4.63
N ALA A 409 -9.70 -37.23 4.40
CA ALA A 409 -9.22 -38.61 4.17
C ALA A 409 -7.70 -38.52 3.93
N SER A 410 -6.78 -39.34 4.46
CA SER A 410 -6.85 -40.71 4.97
C SER A 410 -5.66 -40.97 5.93
N VAL A 411 -5.95 -41.39 7.17
CA VAL A 411 -4.97 -42.01 8.06
C VAL A 411 -5.02 -43.53 7.79
N SER A 412 -4.20 -44.07 6.87
CA SER A 412 -4.07 -45.54 6.76
C SER A 412 -2.85 -46.13 6.04
N GLU A 413 -1.83 -45.38 5.59
CA GLU A 413 -0.54 -45.99 5.19
C GLU A 413 0.65 -45.16 5.69
N PRO A 414 1.73 -45.81 6.19
CA PRO A 414 2.95 -45.11 6.58
C PRO A 414 3.62 -44.51 5.35
N ALA A 415 3.86 -43.19 5.37
CA ALA A 415 4.47 -42.49 4.25
C ALA A 415 5.96 -42.86 4.11
N THR A 416 6.46 -42.87 2.87
CA THR A 416 7.88 -43.15 2.61
C THR A 416 8.76 -41.96 2.96
N MET A 417 10.07 -42.20 3.18
CA MET A 417 11.04 -41.12 3.42
C MET A 417 11.01 -40.07 2.31
N GLU A 418 10.99 -40.49 1.05
CA GLU A 418 10.96 -39.58 -0.11
C GLU A 418 9.71 -38.68 -0.11
N GLN A 419 8.54 -39.25 0.23
CA GLN A 419 7.29 -38.49 0.33
C GLN A 419 7.33 -37.49 1.49
N LEU A 420 7.81 -37.92 2.67
CA LEU A 420 7.93 -37.05 3.85
C LEU A 420 8.96 -35.94 3.66
N MET A 421 10.07 -36.21 2.97
CA MET A 421 11.08 -35.21 2.64
C MET A 421 10.53 -34.15 1.68
N SER A 422 9.83 -34.56 0.61
CA SER A 422 9.26 -33.63 -0.37
C SER A 422 8.14 -32.77 0.20
N GLU A 423 7.20 -33.37 0.94
CA GLU A 423 6.13 -32.62 1.60
C GLU A 423 6.67 -31.76 2.75
N GLY A 424 7.64 -32.29 3.49
CA GLY A 424 8.27 -31.62 4.61
C GLY A 424 9.04 -30.38 4.18
N GLU A 425 9.70 -30.41 3.02
CA GLU A 425 10.35 -29.23 2.43
C GLU A 425 9.36 -28.11 2.16
N GLN A 426 8.19 -28.43 1.59
CA GLN A 426 7.16 -27.44 1.29
C GLN A 426 6.60 -26.82 2.56
N VAL A 427 6.29 -27.65 3.57
CA VAL A 427 5.82 -27.18 4.88
C VAL A 427 6.91 -26.34 5.56
N TYR A 428 8.17 -26.78 5.51
CA TYR A 428 9.32 -26.08 6.08
C TYR A 428 9.48 -24.69 5.47
N ILE A 429 9.49 -24.59 4.14
CA ILE A 429 9.63 -23.30 3.44
C ILE A 429 8.46 -22.37 3.76
N ALA A 430 7.24 -22.91 3.85
CA ALA A 430 6.04 -22.12 4.10
C ALA A 430 5.92 -21.64 5.56
N LYS A 431 6.40 -22.41 6.54
CA LYS A 431 6.09 -22.20 7.97
C LYS A 431 7.31 -21.97 8.86
N CYS A 432 8.45 -22.58 8.54
CA CYS A 432 9.63 -22.61 9.41
C CYS A 432 10.78 -21.75 8.87
N ALA A 433 10.96 -21.66 7.55
CA ALA A 433 12.11 -21.05 6.91
C ALA A 433 12.22 -19.53 7.14
N ALA A 434 11.10 -18.85 7.41
CA ALA A 434 11.10 -17.42 7.77
C ALA A 434 11.95 -17.15 9.03
N CYS A 435 11.99 -18.10 9.96
CA CYS A 435 12.77 -18.01 11.20
C CYS A 435 14.09 -18.78 11.11
N HIS A 436 14.06 -19.99 10.55
CA HIS A 436 15.21 -20.90 10.55
C HIS A 436 16.07 -20.84 9.29
N GLN A 437 15.75 -19.94 8.35
CA GLN A 437 16.33 -19.81 7.00
C GLN A 437 16.11 -21.05 6.13
N ALA A 438 16.07 -20.89 4.81
CA ALA A 438 15.83 -22.02 3.88
C ALA A 438 16.88 -23.14 3.97
N ASN A 439 18.08 -22.83 4.49
CA ASN A 439 19.19 -23.77 4.67
C ASN A 439 19.32 -24.30 6.12
N GLY A 440 18.35 -24.01 6.99
CA GLY A 440 18.35 -24.43 8.39
C GLY A 440 19.41 -23.77 9.27
N ALA A 441 20.14 -22.75 8.79
CA ALA A 441 21.22 -22.10 9.55
C ALA A 441 20.71 -21.20 10.68
N GLY A 442 19.43 -20.85 10.68
CA GLY A 442 18.84 -19.92 11.65
C GLY A 442 19.38 -18.49 11.52
N LEU A 443 18.94 -17.64 12.42
CA LEU A 443 19.37 -16.24 12.57
C LEU A 443 19.81 -16.01 14.02
N PRO A 444 21.03 -16.44 14.41
CA PRO A 444 21.51 -16.25 15.77
C PRO A 444 21.58 -14.76 16.15
N PRO A 445 21.22 -14.37 17.39
CA PRO A 445 20.81 -15.22 18.51
C PRO A 445 19.29 -15.48 18.59
N ALA A 446 18.48 -14.87 17.72
CA ALA A 446 17.02 -14.86 17.83
C ALA A 446 16.37 -16.19 17.44
N PHE A 447 16.86 -16.81 16.36
CA PHE A 447 16.38 -18.08 15.86
C PHE A 447 17.55 -19.06 15.73
N PRO A 448 17.58 -20.13 16.52
CA PRO A 448 18.70 -21.07 16.49
C PRO A 448 18.77 -21.78 15.15
N ALA A 449 20.00 -22.21 14.79
CA ALA A 449 20.18 -23.14 13.70
C ALA A 449 19.42 -24.44 13.99
N LEU A 450 18.78 -24.99 12.97
CA LEU A 450 18.25 -26.36 12.97
C LEU A 450 19.31 -27.32 12.45
N LYS A 451 20.10 -26.88 11.46
CA LYS A 451 21.25 -27.58 10.92
C LYS A 451 22.29 -27.84 12.03
N GLY A 452 22.58 -29.11 12.26
CA GLY A 452 23.54 -29.60 13.26
C GLY A 452 23.11 -29.37 14.71
N SER A 453 21.85 -29.03 14.97
CA SER A 453 21.37 -28.72 16.32
C SER A 453 20.96 -29.98 17.07
N ALA A 454 21.31 -30.05 18.36
CA ALA A 454 20.91 -31.16 19.24
C ALA A 454 19.38 -31.36 19.26
N MET A 455 18.61 -30.28 19.09
CA MET A 455 17.14 -30.36 19.03
C MET A 455 16.66 -31.24 17.86
N VAL A 456 17.33 -31.11 16.72
CA VAL A 456 16.97 -31.80 15.48
C VAL A 456 17.69 -33.15 15.35
N THR A 457 18.86 -33.33 15.94
CA THR A 457 19.66 -34.56 15.74
C THR A 457 19.54 -35.59 16.85
N GLU A 458 18.97 -35.26 18.02
CA GLU A 458 18.95 -36.17 19.18
C GLU A 458 17.54 -36.69 19.50
N ASP A 459 16.71 -35.95 20.25
CA ASP A 459 15.46 -36.46 20.83
C ASP A 459 14.23 -36.15 19.94
N ILE A 460 13.67 -37.18 19.29
CA ILE A 460 12.46 -37.06 18.44
C ILE A 460 11.24 -36.56 19.23
N PRO A 461 10.82 -37.17 20.36
CA PRO A 461 9.73 -36.63 21.19
C PRO A 461 9.90 -35.16 21.57
N ALA A 462 11.11 -34.71 21.89
CA ALA A 462 11.35 -33.32 22.22
C ALA A 462 11.24 -32.40 20.99
N HIS A 463 11.67 -32.87 19.81
CA HIS A 463 11.53 -32.15 18.54
C HIS A 463 10.06 -32.01 18.14
N ILE A 464 9.27 -33.10 18.28
CA ILE A 464 7.82 -33.09 18.09
C ILE A 464 7.17 -32.08 19.02
N GLU A 465 7.52 -32.08 20.31
CA GLU A 465 6.96 -31.13 21.28
C GLU A 465 7.29 -29.68 20.94
N MET A 466 8.53 -29.42 20.48
CA MET A 466 8.97 -28.08 20.07
C MET A 466 8.16 -27.56 18.87
N VAL A 467 7.96 -28.39 17.84
CA VAL A 467 7.19 -27.99 16.65
C VAL A 467 5.69 -27.89 16.98
N LYS A 468 5.17 -28.81 17.77
CA LYS A 468 3.74 -28.88 18.11
C LYS A 468 3.31 -27.73 19.02
N ASN A 469 4.05 -27.50 20.11
CA ASN A 469 3.65 -26.59 21.18
C ASN A 469 4.51 -25.32 21.28
N GLY A 470 5.61 -25.25 20.53
CA GLY A 470 6.53 -24.12 20.60
C GLY A 470 7.28 -24.05 21.91
N LYS A 471 7.94 -22.92 22.17
CA LYS A 471 8.62 -22.66 23.44
C LYS A 471 8.12 -21.36 24.08
N PRO A 472 7.36 -21.45 25.18
CA PRO A 472 6.85 -20.27 25.89
C PRO A 472 7.95 -19.27 26.24
N GLY A 473 7.66 -17.98 26.04
CA GLY A 473 8.62 -16.90 26.29
C GLY A 473 9.68 -16.72 25.19
N THR A 474 9.54 -17.40 24.05
CA THR A 474 10.39 -17.22 22.87
C THR A 474 9.54 -16.98 21.62
N ALA A 475 10.19 -16.65 20.49
CA ALA A 475 9.53 -16.49 19.20
C ALA A 475 9.15 -17.83 18.53
N MET A 476 9.52 -18.99 19.10
CA MET A 476 9.13 -20.30 18.57
C MET A 476 7.68 -20.60 18.94
N LEU A 477 6.78 -20.36 17.98
CA LEU A 477 5.35 -20.64 18.10
C LEU A 477 5.06 -22.14 17.96
N GLY A 478 3.96 -22.60 18.55
CA GLY A 478 3.46 -23.96 18.34
C GLY A 478 2.60 -24.04 17.07
N PHE A 479 2.79 -25.10 16.29
CA PHE A 479 2.12 -25.29 15.00
C PHE A 479 0.94 -26.29 15.04
N LYS A 480 0.55 -26.79 16.22
CA LYS A 480 -0.58 -27.74 16.36
C LYS A 480 -1.92 -27.27 15.77
N ASP A 481 -2.15 -25.95 15.73
CA ASP A 481 -3.39 -25.36 15.19
C ASP A 481 -3.25 -24.98 13.70
N GLN A 482 -2.05 -25.12 13.14
CA GLN A 482 -1.72 -24.72 11.77
C GLN A 482 -1.33 -25.89 10.86
N LEU A 483 -0.87 -27.00 11.43
CA LEU A 483 -0.42 -28.19 10.72
C LEU A 483 -1.19 -29.41 11.20
N ASN A 484 -1.62 -30.24 10.26
CA ASN A 484 -2.15 -31.57 10.59
C ASN A 484 -1.01 -32.56 10.93
N ALA A 485 -1.36 -33.73 11.47
CA ALA A 485 -0.37 -34.72 11.91
C ALA A 485 0.58 -35.19 10.78
N ARG A 486 0.09 -35.27 9.53
CA ARG A 486 0.91 -35.68 8.37
C ARG A 486 1.90 -34.60 7.96
N GLU A 487 1.48 -33.33 7.96
CA GLU A 487 2.35 -32.19 7.68
C GLU A 487 3.41 -32.00 8.77
N MET A 488 3.03 -32.21 10.03
CA MET A 488 3.96 -32.13 11.16
C MET A 488 5.00 -33.25 11.13
N ALA A 489 4.57 -34.46 10.84
CA ALA A 489 5.46 -35.60 10.61
C ALA A 489 6.43 -35.34 9.44
N ALA A 490 5.94 -34.74 8.35
CA ALA A 490 6.74 -34.39 7.18
C ALA A 490 7.81 -33.34 7.49
N VAL A 491 7.43 -32.22 8.09
CA VAL A 491 8.37 -31.12 8.37
C VAL A 491 9.45 -31.55 9.36
N ILE A 492 9.10 -32.35 10.37
CA ILE A 492 10.07 -32.90 11.32
C ILE A 492 11.01 -33.88 10.61
N THR A 493 10.48 -34.78 9.78
CA THR A 493 11.31 -35.71 8.99
C THR A 493 12.28 -34.95 8.07
N TYR A 494 11.81 -33.88 7.42
CA TYR A 494 12.65 -33.02 6.58
C TYR A 494 13.74 -32.32 7.39
N GLU A 495 13.39 -31.66 8.50
CA GLU A 495 14.37 -30.97 9.34
C GLU A 495 15.48 -31.91 9.84
N ARG A 496 15.12 -33.15 10.20
CA ARG A 496 16.07 -34.16 10.70
C ARG A 496 17.02 -34.71 9.63
N ASN A 497 16.65 -34.65 8.36
CA ASN A 497 17.44 -35.25 7.27
C ASN A 497 17.94 -34.23 6.24
N ALA A 498 17.56 -32.95 6.35
CA ALA A 498 18.02 -31.88 5.47
C ALA A 498 19.36 -31.28 5.92
N TRP A 499 20.01 -30.59 4.98
CA TRP A 499 21.22 -29.77 5.19
C TRP A 499 22.44 -30.50 5.78
N GLY A 500 22.48 -31.83 5.69
CA GLY A 500 23.54 -32.67 6.24
C GLY A 500 23.31 -33.11 7.69
N ASN A 501 22.07 -33.02 8.19
CA ASN A 501 21.69 -33.60 9.49
C ASN A 501 21.64 -35.14 9.44
N ASP A 502 21.22 -35.71 8.30
CA ASP A 502 21.33 -37.11 7.90
C ASP A 502 21.08 -38.15 9.02
N THR A 503 20.09 -37.91 9.90
CA THR A 503 19.82 -38.83 11.03
C THR A 503 19.30 -40.19 10.55
N GLY A 504 18.72 -40.26 9.36
CA GLY A 504 18.07 -41.45 8.81
C GLY A 504 16.75 -41.80 9.51
N GLU A 505 16.29 -40.94 10.41
CA GLU A 505 15.10 -41.17 11.22
C GLU A 505 13.88 -40.55 10.56
N LEU A 506 12.76 -41.26 10.69
CA LEU A 506 11.50 -40.91 10.04
C LEU A 506 10.42 -40.77 11.10
N VAL A 507 9.67 -39.68 11.04
CA VAL A 507 8.50 -39.44 11.92
C VAL A 507 7.23 -39.66 11.10
N GLN A 508 6.33 -40.50 11.61
CA GLN A 508 5.02 -40.77 11.02
C GLN A 508 3.92 -39.95 11.70
N ALA A 509 2.79 -39.78 11.01
CA ALA A 509 1.64 -39.07 11.58
C ALA A 509 1.15 -39.70 12.91
N SER A 510 1.30 -41.03 13.07
CA SER A 510 0.98 -41.74 14.32
C SER A 510 1.82 -41.29 15.51
N ASP A 511 3.05 -40.82 15.27
CA ASP A 511 3.99 -40.43 16.32
C ASP A 511 3.66 -39.04 16.88
N ILE A 512 2.94 -38.22 16.09
CA ILE A 512 2.46 -36.89 16.50
C ILE A 512 1.29 -36.99 17.47
N ASP A 513 0.45 -38.03 17.32
CA ASP A 513 -0.79 -38.23 18.07
C ASP A 513 -0.66 -39.22 19.25
N ALA A 514 0.50 -39.86 19.41
CA ALA A 514 0.77 -40.75 20.52
C ALA A 514 0.69 -40.01 21.88
N LYS A 515 -0.26 -40.40 22.74
CA LYS A 515 -0.29 -39.95 24.14
C LYS A 515 0.88 -40.59 24.89
N LYS A 516 1.68 -39.79 25.61
CA LYS A 516 2.64 -40.30 26.60
C LYS A 516 1.88 -41.15 27.63
N GLU A 517 2.25 -42.42 27.77
CA GLU A 517 1.91 -43.24 28.95
C GLU A 517 2.64 -42.75 30.21
#